data_AF-A0AAU7W8J3-F1
#
_entry.id   AF-A0AAU7W8J3-F1
#
_cell.length_a   1.000
_cell.length_b   1.000
_cell.length_c   1.000
_cell.angle_alpha   90.00
_cell.angle_beta   90.00
_cell.angle_gamma   90.00
#
_symmetry.space_group_name_H-M   'P 1'
#
loop_
_entity.id
_entity.type
_entity.pdbx_description
1 polymer ?
#
loop_
_entity_poly.entity_id
_entity_poly.type
_entity_poly.pdbx_seq_one_letter_code
_entity_poly.pdbx_strand_id
1 'polypeptide(L)'
;MNPTTPLRPHPVEGWTERHRHPDGVSYWRRGERHRARGWAVERLSVREAWLFGRRIPSPEHDPTVPLVFDGQDAAGCLRWLDADGRVRAEQWVTSGGVEETRLLDGRGRPERHACGGYQRLRVLGTGERRHYEESATGPRLHRVDGPAIEDASQPERSRWFEHGVEAASPAEVLERLELRSRAEASGRLARRRGGPARLEEPWMAAGDHRRVAAFVRRWPESELSWRLALAWPDVWHD
;
A
#
# COMPACT_ATOMS: atom_id res chain seq x y z
N MET A 1 22.03 29.99 -32.69
CA MET A 1 21.68 28.66 -32.15
C MET A 1 22.12 28.63 -30.68
N ASN A 2 21.28 28.06 -29.83
CA ASN A 2 21.20 28.33 -28.39
C ASN A 2 22.49 28.07 -27.59
N PRO A 3 22.83 28.94 -26.63
CA PRO A 3 23.80 28.58 -25.61
C PRO A 3 23.19 27.51 -24.71
N THR A 4 23.77 26.31 -24.71
CA THR A 4 23.56 25.34 -23.64
C THR A 4 24.16 25.92 -22.38
N THR A 5 23.31 26.61 -21.60
CA THR A 5 23.59 26.96 -20.21
C THR A 5 24.00 25.68 -19.48
N PRO A 6 25.20 25.61 -18.86
CA PRO A 6 25.51 24.50 -17.99
C PRO A 6 24.50 24.50 -16.84
N LEU A 7 23.76 23.40 -16.68
CA LEU A 7 22.98 23.14 -15.49
C LEU A 7 23.92 23.29 -14.29
N ARG A 8 23.79 24.39 -13.54
CA ARG A 8 24.51 24.55 -12.30
C ARG A 8 24.15 23.36 -11.40
N PRO A 9 25.11 22.64 -10.81
CA PRO A 9 24.78 21.75 -9.71
C PRO A 9 24.13 22.59 -8.61
N HIS A 10 22.90 22.23 -8.22
CA HIS A 10 22.26 22.85 -7.05
C HIS A 10 23.16 22.63 -5.83
N PRO A 11 23.61 23.69 -5.13
CA PRO A 11 24.36 23.53 -3.90
C PRO A 11 23.41 22.90 -2.88
N VAL A 12 23.73 21.68 -2.44
CA VAL A 12 22.96 20.92 -1.44
C VAL A 12 23.24 21.47 -0.03
N GLU A 13 23.29 22.78 0.13
CA GLU A 13 23.33 23.48 1.43
C GLU A 13 21.90 23.78 1.86
N GLY A 14 21.23 22.74 2.39
CA GLY A 14 19.77 22.69 2.49
C GLY A 14 19.15 23.09 3.83
N TRP A 15 19.91 23.51 4.84
CA TRP A 15 19.35 23.91 6.15
C TRP A 15 19.93 25.25 6.59
N THR A 16 19.06 26.10 7.15
CA THR A 16 19.47 27.40 7.69
C THR A 16 19.74 27.32 9.18
N GLU A 17 19.13 26.36 9.88
CA GLU A 17 19.22 26.27 11.34
C GLU A 17 19.24 24.81 11.82
N ARG A 18 20.09 24.55 12.82
CA ARG A 18 20.17 23.29 13.56
C ARG A 18 19.88 23.57 15.03
N HIS A 19 18.80 23.00 15.55
CA HIS A 19 18.39 23.18 16.94
C HIS A 19 18.77 21.95 17.75
N ARG A 20 19.50 22.14 18.85
CA ARG A 20 19.90 21.06 19.77
C ARG A 20 18.93 20.97 20.93
N HIS A 21 18.55 19.75 21.29
CA HIS A 21 17.68 19.40 22.40
C HIS A 21 18.44 18.45 23.35
N PRO A 22 18.02 18.32 24.62
CA PRO A 22 18.64 17.37 25.55
C PRO A 22 18.64 15.92 25.04
N ASP A 23 17.66 15.57 24.21
CA ASP A 23 17.43 14.22 23.69
C ASP A 23 17.64 14.10 22.17
N GLY A 24 18.22 15.10 21.50
CA GLY A 24 18.48 15.01 20.07
C GLY A 24 18.62 16.34 19.32
N VAL A 25 18.29 16.32 18.03
CA VAL A 25 18.47 17.44 17.10
C VAL A 25 17.26 17.59 16.18
N SER A 26 16.93 18.83 15.82
CA SER A 26 16.03 19.12 14.69
C SER A 26 16.66 20.08 13.69
N TYR A 27 16.28 19.94 12.42
CA TYR A 27 16.82 20.67 11.28
C TYR A 27 15.72 21.51 10.64
N TRP A 28 16.03 22.77 10.37
CA TRP A 28 15.08 23.75 9.87
C TRP A 28 15.61 24.51 8.65
N ARG A 29 14.69 24.90 7.79
CA ARG A 29 14.92 25.72 6.60
C ARG A 29 13.82 26.77 6.53
N ARG A 30 14.19 28.05 6.58
CA ARG A 30 13.24 29.19 6.50
C ARG A 30 12.10 29.11 7.52
N GLY A 31 12.43 28.77 8.77
CA GLY A 31 11.43 28.65 9.85
C GLY A 31 10.58 27.38 9.82
N GLU A 32 10.82 26.45 8.89
CA GLU A 32 10.09 25.19 8.78
C GLU A 32 11.01 23.97 8.98
N ARG A 33 10.51 22.89 9.58
CA ARG A 33 11.25 21.63 9.71
C ARG A 33 11.51 21.02 8.34
N HIS A 34 12.77 20.71 8.05
CA HIS A 34 13.18 20.15 6.76
C HIS A 34 14.63 19.64 6.80
N ARG A 35 14.90 18.52 6.13
CA ARG A 35 16.25 18.03 5.88
C ARG A 35 16.30 17.23 4.58
N ALA A 36 17.20 17.61 3.69
CA ALA A 36 17.36 16.93 2.40
C ALA A 36 18.05 15.55 2.51
N ARG A 37 18.82 15.31 3.57
CA ARG A 37 19.58 14.06 3.75
C ARG A 37 19.40 13.54 5.17
N GLY A 38 18.62 12.48 5.35
CA GLY A 38 18.24 11.92 6.64
C GLY A 38 17.13 12.69 7.38
N TRP A 39 16.87 12.28 8.63
CA TRP A 39 15.74 12.74 9.43
C TRP A 39 15.79 14.23 9.79
N ALA A 40 14.67 14.92 9.61
CA ALA A 40 14.53 16.33 10.00
C ALA A 40 14.36 16.50 11.51
N VAL A 41 13.85 15.48 12.20
CA VAL A 41 13.89 15.35 13.66
C VAL A 41 14.55 14.03 13.98
N GLU A 42 15.60 14.06 14.80
CA GLU A 42 16.36 12.88 15.23
C GLU A 42 16.58 12.99 16.74
N ARG A 43 15.68 12.37 17.50
CA ARG A 43 15.67 12.33 18.97
C ARG A 43 15.69 10.89 19.46
N LEU A 44 16.01 10.67 20.73
CA LEU A 44 16.18 9.34 21.34
C LEU A 44 15.02 8.37 21.03
N SER A 45 13.78 8.87 21.03
CA SER A 45 12.57 8.07 20.83
C SER A 45 11.82 8.39 19.53
N VAL A 46 12.26 9.39 18.77
CA VAL A 46 11.48 9.95 17.65
C VAL A 46 12.38 10.27 16.47
N ARG A 47 11.99 9.76 15.30
CA ARG A 47 12.59 10.10 14.01
C ARG A 47 11.49 10.53 13.06
N GLU A 48 11.62 11.71 12.46
CA GLU A 48 10.59 12.27 11.59
C GLU A 48 11.18 12.81 10.28
N ALA A 49 10.57 12.43 9.17
CA ALA A 49 10.80 13.05 7.87
C ALA A 49 9.87 14.26 7.71
N TRP A 50 10.40 15.37 7.20
CA TRP A 50 9.64 16.60 6.98
C TRP A 50 10.00 17.23 5.64
N LEU A 51 8.99 17.72 4.93
CA LEU A 51 9.12 18.42 3.66
C LEU A 51 8.30 19.71 3.70
N PHE A 52 8.98 20.87 3.61
CA PHE A 52 8.35 22.21 3.62
C PHE A 52 7.33 22.38 4.75
N GLY A 53 7.76 22.12 5.99
CA GLY A 53 6.91 22.29 7.17
C GLY A 53 5.82 21.23 7.34
N ARG A 54 5.72 20.25 6.44
CA ARG A 54 4.80 19.11 6.54
C ARG A 54 5.52 17.85 6.98
N ARG A 55 5.03 17.19 8.03
CA ARG A 55 5.49 15.85 8.44
C ARG A 55 5.10 14.83 7.38
N ILE A 56 6.04 14.01 6.96
CA ILE A 56 5.80 12.89 6.05
C ILE A 56 5.84 11.60 6.86
N PRO A 57 4.73 10.83 6.91
CA PRO A 57 4.72 9.56 7.60
C PRO A 57 5.62 8.54 6.90
N SER A 58 6.13 7.58 7.67
CA SER A 58 6.72 6.38 7.08
C SER A 58 5.68 5.70 6.18
N PRO A 59 6.07 5.24 4.97
CA PRO A 59 5.24 4.40 4.14
C PRO A 59 4.64 3.24 4.92
N GLU A 60 3.42 2.85 4.55
CA GLU A 60 2.91 1.52 4.89
C GLU A 60 3.86 0.48 4.28
N HIS A 61 4.29 -0.47 5.10
CA HIS A 61 5.23 -1.50 4.71
C HIS A 61 4.97 -2.78 5.49
N ASP A 62 5.50 -3.89 4.98
CA ASP A 62 5.54 -5.15 5.71
C ASP A 62 6.36 -4.94 7.00
N PRO A 63 5.81 -5.17 8.21
CA PRO A 63 6.52 -4.95 9.47
C PRO A 63 7.77 -5.83 9.62
N THR A 64 7.92 -6.89 8.81
CA THR A 64 9.12 -7.73 8.78
C THR A 64 10.28 -7.10 7.98
N VAL A 65 10.01 -6.05 7.20
CA VAL A 65 10.98 -5.32 6.39
C VAL A 65 11.09 -3.87 6.90
N PRO A 66 11.81 -3.62 8.01
CA PRO A 66 11.88 -2.29 8.59
C PRO A 66 12.51 -1.30 7.61
N LEU A 67 11.88 -0.13 7.48
CA LEU A 67 12.33 0.92 6.59
C LEU A 67 13.07 2.04 7.33
N VAL A 68 14.14 2.54 6.70
CA VAL A 68 14.94 3.68 7.15
C VAL A 68 14.87 4.79 6.11
N PHE A 69 14.58 6.01 6.55
CA PHE A 69 14.60 7.18 5.67
C PHE A 69 16.04 7.54 5.29
N ASP A 70 16.34 7.54 3.99
CA ASP A 70 17.65 7.91 3.43
C ASP A 70 17.77 9.42 3.22
N GLY A 71 16.68 10.03 2.75
CA GLY A 71 16.66 11.45 2.43
C GLY A 71 15.81 11.74 1.20
N GLN A 72 16.06 12.93 0.67
CA GLN A 72 15.42 13.51 -0.50
C GLN A 72 16.43 13.65 -1.63
N ASP A 73 16.06 13.23 -2.84
CA ASP A 73 16.87 13.47 -4.03
C ASP A 73 16.63 14.87 -4.65
N ALA A 74 17.36 15.19 -5.71
CA ALA A 74 17.26 16.48 -6.38
C ALA A 74 15.89 16.76 -7.02
N ALA A 75 15.11 15.72 -7.32
CA ALA A 75 13.75 15.83 -7.85
C ALA A 75 12.72 16.00 -6.72
N GLY A 76 13.17 15.96 -5.47
CA GLY A 76 12.30 16.07 -4.30
C GLY A 76 11.70 14.75 -3.85
N CYS A 77 12.15 13.61 -4.41
CA CYS A 77 11.71 12.28 -4.02
C CYS A 77 12.35 11.83 -2.72
N LEU A 78 11.52 11.42 -1.77
CA LEU A 78 11.90 10.82 -0.51
C LEU A 78 12.14 9.32 -0.71
N ARG A 79 13.24 8.79 -0.17
CA ARG A 79 13.61 7.38 -0.30
C ARG A 79 13.65 6.67 1.05
N TRP A 80 13.12 5.46 1.05
CA TRP A 80 13.06 4.57 2.20
C TRP A 80 13.77 3.26 1.86
N LEU A 81 14.78 2.92 2.66
CA LEU A 81 15.64 1.77 2.44
C LEU A 81 15.32 0.64 3.42
N ASP A 82 15.49 -0.60 2.98
CA ASP A 82 15.56 -1.75 3.91
C ASP A 82 16.94 -1.87 4.58
N ALA A 83 17.10 -2.90 5.42
CA ALA A 83 18.33 -3.19 6.14
C ALA A 83 19.55 -3.46 5.22
N ASP A 84 19.30 -3.88 3.97
CA ASP A 84 20.34 -4.12 2.96
C ASP A 84 20.67 -2.85 2.15
N GLY A 85 20.05 -1.71 2.49
CA GLY A 85 20.25 -0.44 1.80
C GLY A 85 19.52 -0.34 0.46
N ARG A 86 18.52 -1.20 0.19
CA ARG A 86 17.75 -1.18 -1.06
C ARG A 86 16.51 -0.31 -0.89
N VAL A 87 16.19 0.47 -1.91
CA VAL A 87 14.98 1.30 -1.90
C VAL A 87 13.73 0.41 -1.96
N ARG A 88 12.88 0.49 -0.94
CA ARG A 88 11.60 -0.23 -0.85
C ARG A 88 10.38 0.67 -0.96
N ALA A 89 10.55 1.97 -0.75
CA ALA A 89 9.51 2.92 -1.03
C ALA A 89 10.06 4.28 -1.47
N GLU A 90 9.30 4.92 -2.36
CA GLU A 90 9.52 6.28 -2.81
C GLU A 90 8.28 7.11 -2.48
N GLN A 91 8.47 8.34 -1.98
CA GLN A 91 7.38 9.27 -1.70
C GLN A 91 7.65 10.64 -2.31
N TRP A 92 6.60 11.29 -2.80
CA TRP A 92 6.65 12.69 -3.24
C TRP A 92 5.41 13.44 -2.76
N VAL A 93 5.58 14.74 -2.53
CA VAL A 93 4.47 15.67 -2.32
C VAL A 93 4.36 16.59 -3.52
N THR A 94 3.22 16.55 -4.20
CA THR A 94 2.93 17.43 -5.33
C THR A 94 2.60 18.85 -4.85
N SER A 95 2.63 19.82 -5.77
CA SER A 95 2.20 21.20 -5.48
C SER A 95 0.73 21.30 -5.01
N GLY A 96 -0.11 20.33 -5.39
CA GLY A 96 -1.49 20.22 -4.92
C GLY A 96 -1.63 19.59 -3.52
N GLY A 97 -0.53 19.35 -2.81
CA GLY A 97 -0.54 18.71 -1.50
C GLY A 97 -0.87 17.21 -1.53
N VAL A 98 -0.96 16.60 -2.72
CA VAL A 98 -1.11 15.15 -2.86
C VAL A 98 0.21 14.49 -2.53
N GLU A 99 0.17 13.58 -1.56
CA GLU A 99 1.26 12.68 -1.21
C GLU A 99 1.07 11.38 -1.98
N GLU A 100 2.05 10.99 -2.79
CA GLU A 100 2.03 9.69 -3.47
C GLU A 100 3.20 8.86 -2.96
N THR A 101 2.92 7.59 -2.66
CA THR A 101 3.88 6.58 -2.23
C THR A 101 3.88 5.46 -3.26
N ARG A 102 5.06 5.02 -3.72
CA ARG A 102 5.23 3.77 -4.49
C ARG A 102 6.07 2.78 -3.72
N LEU A 103 5.64 1.53 -3.75
CA LEU A 103 6.29 0.40 -3.09
C LEU A 103 7.11 -0.38 -4.12
N LEU A 104 8.32 -0.76 -3.72
CA LEU A 104 9.34 -1.35 -4.59
C LEU A 104 9.93 -2.62 -3.95
N ASP A 105 10.24 -3.60 -4.79
CA ASP A 105 10.98 -4.80 -4.39
C ASP A 105 12.48 -4.48 -4.22
N GLY A 106 13.26 -5.45 -3.74
CA GLY A 106 14.72 -5.30 -3.62
C GLY A 106 15.46 -5.06 -4.94
N ARG A 107 14.78 -5.07 -6.09
CA ARG A 107 15.34 -4.75 -7.41
C ARG A 107 14.82 -3.40 -7.93
N GLY A 108 14.07 -2.64 -7.13
CA GLY A 108 13.48 -1.36 -7.51
C GLY A 108 12.28 -1.48 -8.45
N ARG A 109 11.63 -2.64 -8.53
CA ARG A 109 10.42 -2.85 -9.34
C ARG A 109 9.17 -2.71 -8.47
N PRO A 110 8.01 -2.29 -9.02
CA PRO A 110 6.78 -2.20 -8.23
C PRO A 110 6.46 -3.51 -7.50
N GLU A 111 6.33 -3.42 -6.18
CA GLU A 111 6.01 -4.56 -5.30
C GLU A 111 4.61 -4.39 -4.71
N ARG A 112 3.87 -5.50 -4.67
CA ARG A 112 2.55 -5.52 -4.06
C ARG A 112 2.67 -5.45 -2.54
N HIS A 113 1.95 -4.51 -1.94
CA HIS A 113 1.81 -4.42 -0.49
C HIS A 113 1.25 -5.73 0.07
N ALA A 114 1.84 -6.18 1.19
CA ALA A 114 1.44 -7.44 1.84
C ALA A 114 -0.04 -7.42 2.25
N CYS A 115 -0.53 -6.26 2.68
CA CYS A 115 -1.92 -6.03 3.07
C CYS A 115 -2.64 -5.33 1.90
N GLY A 116 -3.30 -6.08 1.03
CA GLY A 116 -4.19 -5.51 0.01
C GLY A 116 -3.66 -5.45 -1.42
N GLY A 117 -2.40 -5.82 -1.68
CA GLY A 117 -1.93 -6.13 -3.04
C GLY A 117 -1.68 -4.94 -3.98
N TYR A 118 -1.80 -3.70 -3.49
CA TYR A 118 -1.55 -2.48 -4.25
C TYR A 118 -0.04 -2.15 -4.33
N GLN A 119 0.41 -1.36 -5.31
CA GLN A 119 1.83 -0.90 -5.40
C GLN A 119 1.97 0.61 -5.22
N ARG A 120 0.86 1.36 -5.30
CA ARG A 120 0.86 2.81 -5.16
C ARG A 120 -0.27 3.28 -4.24
N LEU A 121 0.04 4.23 -3.38
CA LEU A 121 -0.91 4.92 -2.49
C LEU A 121 -0.89 6.42 -2.81
N ARG A 122 -2.06 7.06 -2.86
CA ARG A 122 -2.20 8.52 -2.89
C ARG A 122 -3.03 9.01 -1.72
N VAL A 123 -2.55 10.02 -1.02
CA VAL A 123 -3.29 10.76 0.02
C VAL A 123 -3.53 12.16 -0.49
N LEU A 124 -4.80 12.50 -0.71
CA LEU A 124 -5.19 13.82 -1.21
C LEU A 124 -5.10 14.87 -0.10
N GLY A 125 -5.15 16.16 -0.46
CA GLY A 125 -5.20 17.26 0.51
C GLY A 125 -6.39 17.20 1.47
N THR A 126 -7.46 16.48 1.09
CA THR A 126 -8.63 16.21 1.93
C THR A 126 -8.41 15.09 2.95
N GLY A 127 -7.31 14.35 2.87
CA GLY A 127 -7.06 13.13 3.66
C GLY A 127 -7.59 11.85 3.02
N GLU A 128 -8.35 11.92 1.91
CA GLU A 128 -8.83 10.75 1.18
C GLU A 128 -7.64 9.92 0.67
N ARG A 129 -7.66 8.61 0.95
CA ARG A 129 -6.63 7.65 0.54
C ARG A 129 -7.11 6.87 -0.67
N ARG A 130 -6.24 6.69 -1.67
CA ARG A 130 -6.51 5.90 -2.88
C ARG A 130 -5.40 4.90 -3.13
N HIS A 131 -5.77 3.64 -3.32
CA HIS A 131 -4.87 2.50 -3.47
C HIS A 131 -4.91 2.01 -4.90
N TYR A 132 -3.74 1.83 -5.50
CA TYR A 132 -3.61 1.51 -6.92
C TYR A 132 -2.73 0.29 -7.16
N GLU A 133 -3.18 -0.53 -8.10
CA GLU A 133 -2.34 -1.50 -8.76
C GLU A 133 -1.68 -0.89 -10.01
N GLU A 134 -0.39 -1.12 -10.20
CA GLU A 134 0.31 -0.79 -11.44
C GLU A 134 0.02 -1.82 -12.54
N SER A 135 -0.40 -1.33 -13.71
CA SER A 135 -0.64 -2.17 -14.90
C SER A 135 0.06 -1.60 -16.13
N ALA A 136 0.12 -2.38 -17.21
CA ALA A 136 0.70 -1.93 -18.49
C ALA A 136 0.01 -0.68 -19.07
N THR A 137 -1.26 -0.47 -18.74
CA THR A 137 -2.06 0.69 -19.19
C THR A 137 -2.07 1.84 -18.17
N GLY A 138 -1.28 1.74 -17.10
CA GLY A 138 -1.23 2.71 -16.00
C GLY A 138 -1.89 2.22 -14.70
N PRO A 139 -1.99 3.10 -13.68
CA PRO A 139 -2.49 2.74 -12.37
C PRO A 139 -4.00 2.53 -12.36
N ARG A 140 -4.47 1.51 -11.65
CA ARG A 140 -5.90 1.16 -11.49
C ARG A 140 -6.25 1.03 -10.02
N LEU A 141 -7.43 1.50 -9.60
CA LEU A 141 -7.86 1.37 -8.20
C LEU A 141 -7.93 -0.11 -7.79
N HIS A 142 -7.33 -0.47 -6.65
CA HIS A 142 -7.24 -1.84 -6.16
C HIS A 142 -6.91 -1.90 -4.66
N ARG A 143 -7.66 -2.67 -3.88
CA ARG A 143 -7.33 -3.09 -2.52
C ARG A 143 -8.19 -4.30 -2.12
N VAL A 144 -7.58 -5.34 -1.54
CA VAL A 144 -8.26 -6.60 -1.20
C VAL A 144 -8.72 -6.66 0.25
N ASP A 145 -8.01 -5.99 1.15
CA ASP A 145 -8.20 -6.06 2.61
C ASP A 145 -8.94 -4.83 3.16
N GLY A 146 -9.45 -3.97 2.29
CA GLY A 146 -10.05 -2.68 2.65
C GLY A 146 -10.54 -1.94 1.40
N PRO A 147 -11.21 -0.79 1.59
CA PRO A 147 -11.71 0.00 0.47
C PRO A 147 -10.54 0.60 -0.33
N ALA A 148 -10.63 0.53 -1.66
CA ALA A 148 -9.62 1.10 -2.53
C ALA A 148 -9.62 2.64 -2.49
N ILE A 149 -10.78 3.25 -2.23
CA ILE A 149 -10.92 4.66 -1.87
C ILE A 149 -11.42 4.73 -0.43
N GLU A 150 -10.63 5.33 0.46
CA GLU A 150 -10.94 5.47 1.89
C GLU A 150 -11.07 6.95 2.23
N ASP A 151 -12.28 7.39 2.60
CA ASP A 151 -12.54 8.74 3.07
C ASP A 151 -12.62 8.72 4.60
N ALA A 152 -11.55 9.15 5.26
CA ALA A 152 -11.47 9.16 6.72
C ALA A 152 -12.48 10.13 7.37
N SER A 153 -12.99 11.11 6.62
CA SER A 153 -13.97 12.08 7.13
C SER A 153 -15.42 11.57 7.01
N GLN A 154 -15.68 10.70 6.03
CA GLN A 154 -17.00 10.17 5.68
C GLN A 154 -16.86 8.69 5.29
N PRO A 155 -16.72 7.77 6.26
CA PRO A 155 -16.45 6.36 5.99
C PRO A 155 -17.46 5.69 5.04
N GLU A 156 -18.72 6.14 5.04
CA GLU A 156 -19.79 5.70 4.15
C GLU A 156 -19.55 6.03 2.67
N ARG A 157 -18.59 6.92 2.36
CA ARG A 157 -18.17 7.25 0.99
C ARG A 157 -16.99 6.42 0.50
N SER A 158 -16.52 5.48 1.33
CA SER A 158 -15.47 4.54 0.94
C SER A 158 -15.98 3.62 -0.17
N ARG A 159 -15.11 3.31 -1.13
CA ARG A 159 -15.47 2.53 -2.32
C ARG A 159 -14.51 1.40 -2.59
N TRP A 160 -15.04 0.30 -3.14
CA TRP A 160 -14.32 -0.95 -3.38
C TRP A 160 -14.04 -1.11 -4.85
N PHE A 161 -12.81 -1.49 -5.19
CA PHE A 161 -12.41 -1.69 -6.58
C PHE A 161 -11.49 -2.90 -6.69
N GLU A 162 -11.69 -3.66 -7.75
CA GLU A 162 -10.81 -4.76 -8.14
C GLU A 162 -10.28 -4.49 -9.55
N HIS A 163 -8.99 -4.15 -9.66
CA HIS A 163 -8.33 -3.88 -10.96
C HIS A 163 -9.00 -2.78 -11.78
N GLY A 164 -9.53 -1.75 -11.10
CA GLY A 164 -10.23 -0.62 -11.71
C GLY A 164 -11.73 -0.85 -11.94
N VAL A 165 -12.26 -2.04 -11.64
CA VAL A 165 -13.70 -2.31 -11.70
C VAL A 165 -14.29 -2.10 -10.32
N GLU A 166 -15.29 -1.22 -10.21
CA GLU A 166 -16.00 -0.99 -8.95
C GLU A 166 -16.74 -2.27 -8.51
N ALA A 167 -16.74 -2.51 -7.21
CA ALA A 167 -17.49 -3.57 -6.56
C ALA A 167 -18.53 -2.94 -5.63
N ALA A 168 -19.71 -3.52 -5.57
CA ALA A 168 -20.80 -3.08 -4.71
C ALA A 168 -20.48 -3.31 -3.22
N SER A 169 -19.62 -4.29 -2.91
CA SER A 169 -19.28 -4.65 -1.53
C SER A 169 -17.88 -5.28 -1.41
N PRO A 170 -17.32 -5.34 -0.19
CA PRO A 170 -16.10 -6.11 0.08
C PRO A 170 -16.25 -7.59 -0.30
N ALA A 171 -17.42 -8.17 -0.07
CA ALA A 171 -17.68 -9.58 -0.35
C ALA A 171 -17.54 -9.91 -1.84
N GLU A 172 -18.01 -9.00 -2.71
CA GLU A 172 -17.87 -9.16 -4.16
C GLU A 172 -16.40 -9.12 -4.61
N VAL A 173 -15.57 -8.25 -4.01
CA VAL A 173 -14.11 -8.24 -4.29
C VAL A 173 -13.46 -9.57 -3.91
N LEU A 174 -13.81 -10.12 -2.74
CA LEU A 174 -13.28 -11.40 -2.27
C LEU A 174 -13.73 -12.57 -3.15
N GLU A 175 -15.01 -12.62 -3.53
CA GLU A 175 -15.54 -13.65 -4.42
C GLU A 175 -14.82 -13.64 -5.78
N ARG A 176 -14.68 -12.46 -6.40
CA ARG A 176 -13.96 -12.33 -7.68
C ARG A 176 -12.49 -12.77 -7.57
N LEU A 177 -11.83 -12.45 -6.45
CA LEU A 177 -10.46 -12.89 -6.18
C LEU A 177 -10.35 -14.41 -6.02
N GLU A 178 -11.29 -15.04 -5.30
CA GLU A 178 -11.33 -16.48 -5.13
C GLU A 178 -11.57 -17.20 -6.46
N LEU A 179 -12.56 -16.75 -7.23
CA LEU A 179 -12.86 -17.30 -8.55
C LEU A 179 -11.63 -17.27 -9.47
N ARG A 180 -10.89 -16.15 -9.45
CA ARG A 180 -9.64 -16.02 -10.22
C ARG A 180 -8.55 -16.95 -9.72
N SER A 181 -8.35 -17.01 -8.41
CA SER A 181 -7.35 -17.88 -7.79
C SER A 181 -7.59 -19.36 -8.13
N ARG A 182 -8.86 -19.79 -8.13
CA ARG A 182 -9.28 -21.12 -8.57
C ARG A 182 -9.06 -21.33 -10.05
N ALA A 183 -9.48 -20.39 -10.91
CA ALA A 183 -9.26 -20.47 -12.35
C ALA A 183 -7.76 -20.58 -12.71
N GLU A 184 -6.90 -19.83 -12.02
CA GLU A 184 -5.45 -19.94 -12.18
C GLU A 184 -4.90 -21.28 -11.71
N ALA A 185 -5.34 -21.78 -10.55
CA ALA A 185 -4.93 -23.09 -10.05
C ALA A 185 -5.31 -24.22 -11.01
N SER A 186 -6.54 -24.19 -11.51
CA SER A 186 -7.05 -25.13 -12.53
C SER A 186 -6.26 -25.00 -13.85
N GLY A 187 -5.98 -23.78 -14.30
CA GLY A 187 -5.17 -23.52 -15.49
C GLY A 187 -3.73 -24.04 -15.35
N ARG A 188 -3.09 -23.85 -14.19
CA ARG A 188 -1.76 -24.41 -13.89
C ARG A 188 -1.77 -25.93 -13.91
N LEU A 189 -2.81 -26.56 -13.35
CA LEU A 189 -2.96 -28.02 -13.35
C LEU A 189 -3.20 -28.58 -14.76
N ALA A 190 -4.06 -27.92 -15.55
CA ALA A 190 -4.37 -28.30 -16.93
C ALA A 190 -3.12 -28.22 -17.83
N ARG A 191 -2.31 -27.14 -17.71
CA ARG A 191 -1.02 -27.02 -18.41
C ARG A 191 -0.03 -28.12 -18.05
N ARG A 192 -0.01 -28.55 -16.77
CA ARG A 192 0.82 -29.69 -16.34
C ARG A 192 0.38 -31.04 -16.91
N ARG A 193 -0.91 -31.18 -17.27
CA ARG A 193 -1.50 -32.44 -17.76
C ARG A 193 -1.72 -32.48 -19.28
N GLY A 194 -1.34 -31.43 -20.02
CA GLY A 194 -1.48 -31.38 -21.48
C GLY A 194 -2.94 -31.31 -21.99
N GLY A 195 -3.91 -30.98 -21.13
CA GLY A 195 -5.33 -30.97 -21.47
C GLY A 195 -5.98 -29.58 -21.40
N PRO A 196 -7.08 -29.32 -22.14
CA PRO A 196 -7.84 -28.07 -22.02
C PRO A 196 -8.55 -28.01 -20.65
N ALA A 197 -8.42 -26.89 -19.96
CA ALA A 197 -9.07 -26.68 -18.65
C ALA A 197 -10.60 -26.62 -18.83
N ARG A 198 -11.32 -27.67 -18.41
CA ARG A 198 -12.75 -27.56 -18.09
C ARG A 198 -12.87 -27.13 -16.63
N LEU A 199 -13.49 -25.97 -16.42
CA LEU A 199 -13.98 -25.54 -15.11
C LEU A 199 -15.15 -26.46 -14.74
N GLU A 200 -14.91 -27.45 -13.90
CA GLU A 200 -16.00 -28.04 -13.12
C GLU A 200 -16.21 -27.13 -11.91
N GLU A 201 -17.44 -26.64 -11.73
CA GLU A 201 -17.83 -25.86 -10.56
C GLU A 201 -17.68 -26.73 -9.30
N PRO A 202 -16.94 -26.28 -8.27
CA PRO A 202 -16.86 -27.04 -7.04
C PRO A 202 -18.03 -26.66 -6.15
N TRP A 203 -19.06 -27.50 -6.14
CA TRP A 203 -19.96 -27.59 -4.99
C TRP A 203 -19.14 -28.02 -3.76
N MET A 204 -19.37 -27.40 -2.60
CA MET A 204 -18.81 -27.89 -1.35
C MET A 204 -19.47 -29.24 -1.05
N ALA A 205 -18.69 -30.29 -0.78
CA ALA A 205 -19.27 -31.59 -0.50
C ALA A 205 -20.18 -31.49 0.74
N ALA A 206 -21.36 -32.13 0.72
CA ALA A 206 -22.37 -32.02 1.78
C ALA A 206 -21.84 -32.32 3.21
N GLY A 207 -20.75 -33.09 3.34
CA GLY A 207 -20.09 -33.37 4.61
C GLY A 207 -19.29 -32.20 5.21
N ASP A 208 -18.84 -31.25 4.38
CA ASP A 208 -18.00 -30.12 4.81
C ASP A 208 -18.83 -28.96 5.38
N HIS A 209 -20.11 -28.86 4.99
CA HIS A 209 -21.06 -27.87 5.52
C HIS A 209 -21.15 -27.94 7.05
N ARG A 210 -21.24 -29.15 7.62
CA ARG A 210 -21.33 -29.33 9.09
C ARG A 210 -20.04 -28.95 9.81
N ARG A 211 -18.87 -29.13 9.18
CA ARG A 211 -17.57 -28.83 9.79
C ARG A 211 -17.30 -27.34 9.77
N VAL A 212 -17.58 -26.68 8.65
CA VAL A 212 -17.59 -25.22 8.54
C VAL A 212 -18.61 -24.64 9.52
N ALA A 213 -19.79 -25.26 9.62
CA ALA A 213 -20.82 -24.84 10.56
C ALA A 213 -20.37 -24.85 12.02
N ALA A 214 -19.76 -25.95 12.44
CA ALA A 214 -19.23 -26.12 13.79
C ALA A 214 -18.07 -25.16 14.09
N PHE A 215 -17.21 -24.87 13.11
CA PHE A 215 -16.09 -23.95 13.27
C PHE A 215 -16.55 -22.52 13.54
N VAL A 216 -17.48 -22.01 12.72
CA VAL A 216 -18.01 -20.64 12.85
C VAL A 216 -18.75 -20.46 14.18
N ARG A 217 -19.60 -21.43 14.58
CA ARG A 217 -20.29 -21.40 15.88
C ARG A 217 -19.33 -21.39 17.07
N ARG A 218 -18.19 -22.08 16.94
CA ARG A 218 -17.17 -22.16 18.00
C ARG A 218 -16.33 -20.89 18.12
N TRP A 219 -16.18 -20.12 17.04
CA TRP A 219 -15.31 -18.94 16.98
C TRP A 219 -15.95 -17.76 16.23
N PRO A 220 -17.13 -17.26 16.64
CA PRO A 220 -17.91 -16.32 15.83
C PRO A 220 -17.21 -15.00 15.56
N GLU A 221 -16.35 -14.56 16.48
CA GLU A 221 -15.62 -13.28 16.40
C GLU A 221 -14.37 -13.35 15.51
N SER A 222 -14.02 -14.53 14.98
CA SER A 222 -12.84 -14.65 14.12
C SER A 222 -13.14 -14.14 12.72
N GLU A 223 -12.18 -13.42 12.12
CA GLU A 223 -12.29 -12.93 10.74
C GLU A 223 -12.56 -14.08 9.75
N LEU A 224 -11.96 -15.25 9.99
CA LEU A 224 -12.22 -16.45 9.20
C LEU A 224 -13.67 -16.93 9.34
N SER A 225 -14.23 -16.91 10.56
CA SER A 225 -15.62 -17.28 10.77
C SER A 225 -16.59 -16.32 10.10
N TRP A 226 -16.25 -15.03 10.08
CA TRP A 226 -17.02 -14.01 9.39
C TRP A 226 -17.01 -14.23 7.88
N ARG A 227 -15.84 -14.55 7.30
CA ARG A 227 -15.69 -14.88 5.88
C ARG A 227 -16.43 -16.16 5.49
N LEU A 228 -16.36 -17.20 6.32
CA LEU A 228 -17.10 -18.46 6.11
C LEU A 228 -18.62 -18.26 6.22
N ALA A 229 -19.08 -17.41 7.14
CA ALA A 229 -20.49 -17.12 7.32
C ALA A 229 -21.10 -16.40 6.10
N LEU A 230 -20.35 -15.44 5.54
CA LEU A 230 -20.77 -14.71 4.35
C LEU A 230 -20.73 -15.54 3.06
N ALA A 231 -19.77 -16.45 2.94
CA ALA A 231 -19.60 -17.25 1.73
C ALA A 231 -20.69 -18.32 1.55
N TRP A 232 -21.38 -18.73 2.63
CA TRP A 232 -22.42 -19.77 2.60
C TRP A 232 -23.61 -19.46 3.51
N PRO A 233 -24.38 -18.40 3.24
CA PRO A 233 -25.42 -17.90 4.15
C PRO A 233 -26.48 -18.98 4.50
N ASP A 234 -26.79 -19.87 3.56
CA ASP A 234 -27.81 -20.91 3.72
C ASP A 234 -27.40 -22.06 4.65
N VAL A 235 -26.10 -22.18 4.98
CA VAL A 235 -25.57 -23.24 5.86
C VAL A 235 -25.86 -22.96 7.34
N TRP A 236 -26.34 -21.75 7.67
CA TRP A 236 -26.50 -21.26 9.04
C TRP A 236 -27.94 -21.19 9.54
N HIS A 237 -28.92 -21.33 8.63
CA HIS A 237 -30.33 -21.07 8.91
C HIS A 237 -31.18 -22.30 9.27
N ASP A 238 -30.54 -23.45 9.54
CA ASP A 238 -31.18 -24.65 10.11
C ASP A 238 -31.17 -24.68 11.65
#